data_AF-A0A4Q2XMY0-F1
#
_entry.id   AF-A0A4Q2XMY0-F1
#
_cell.length_a   1.000
_cell.length_b   1.000
_cell.length_c   1.000
_cell.angle_alpha   90.00
_cell.angle_beta   90.00
_cell.angle_gamma   90.00
#
_symmetry.space_group_name_H-M   'P 1'
#
loop_
_entity.id
_entity.type
_entity.pdbx_description
1 polymer ?
#
loop_
_entity_poly.entity_id
_entity_poly.type
_entity_poly.pdbx_seq_one_letter_code
_entity_poly.pdbx_strand_id
1 'polypeptide(L)'
;MAVWNRVVADSNPGSGFTASVAQLADCTLLLERLSTDGKASVVVDRSISSLENLEHIYQRNLPSGHYRLRLSLVSGTGVPVALAWRLHRGAHRPQVSLGRMAGQDTLVFAGLVTGQRYLIQRSETLADWGTVHDFTAGDAGFTWPAAPAEGRAFYRLAAVDAEVVAAVPE
;
A
#
# COMPACT_ATOMS: atom_id res chain seq x y z
N MET A 1 -6.84 -25.54 -16.28
CA MET A 1 -7.70 -24.46 -16.81
C MET A 1 -8.63 -24.02 -15.69
N ALA A 2 -8.55 -22.78 -15.20
CA ALA A 2 -9.51 -22.26 -14.22
C ALA A 2 -10.91 -22.25 -14.86
N VAL A 3 -11.89 -22.91 -14.24
CA VAL A 3 -13.25 -23.03 -14.80
C VAL A 3 -14.13 -21.97 -14.17
N TRP A 4 -14.35 -20.88 -14.89
CA TRP A 4 -15.44 -19.94 -14.61
C TRP A 4 -16.77 -20.58 -15.02
N ASN A 5 -17.85 -20.39 -14.25
CA ASN A 5 -19.18 -20.97 -14.50
C ASN A 5 -19.23 -22.50 -14.46
N ARG A 6 -18.81 -23.10 -13.35
CA ARG A 6 -18.93 -24.55 -13.15
C ARG A 6 -20.41 -24.92 -12.97
N VAL A 7 -20.91 -25.80 -13.83
CA VAL A 7 -22.24 -26.39 -13.65
C VAL A 7 -22.16 -27.39 -12.50
N VAL A 8 -22.89 -27.12 -11.42
CA VAL A 8 -23.08 -28.06 -10.31
C VAL A 8 -24.47 -28.64 -10.47
N ALA A 9 -24.55 -29.93 -10.77
CA ALA A 9 -25.79 -30.68 -10.82
C ALA A 9 -25.90 -31.57 -9.58
N ASP A 10 -27.09 -32.11 -9.33
CA ASP A 10 -27.24 -33.18 -8.35
C ASP A 10 -26.86 -34.51 -9.01
N SER A 11 -25.84 -35.19 -8.48
CA SER A 11 -25.43 -36.53 -8.94
C SER A 11 -26.28 -37.65 -8.35
N ASN A 12 -27.10 -37.36 -7.35
CA ASN A 12 -27.99 -38.35 -6.74
C ASN A 12 -29.35 -37.73 -6.38
N PRO A 13 -30.26 -37.58 -7.38
CA PRO A 13 -31.56 -36.96 -7.17
C PRO A 13 -32.37 -37.69 -6.09
N GLY A 14 -32.60 -37.04 -4.95
CA GLY A 14 -33.28 -37.60 -3.79
C GLY A 14 -33.66 -36.52 -2.78
N SER A 15 -33.83 -36.88 -1.50
CA SER A 15 -34.19 -35.92 -0.44
C SER A 15 -33.04 -35.01 0.00
N GLY A 16 -31.85 -35.17 -0.56
CA GLY A 16 -30.67 -34.36 -0.28
C GLY A 16 -29.86 -34.10 -1.54
N PHE A 17 -29.24 -32.93 -1.62
CA PHE A 17 -28.42 -32.53 -2.76
C PHE A 17 -27.01 -33.15 -2.66
N THR A 18 -26.59 -33.90 -3.67
CA THR A 18 -25.21 -34.39 -3.79
C THR A 18 -24.54 -33.74 -4.99
N ALA A 19 -23.61 -32.82 -4.77
CA ALA A 19 -22.94 -32.11 -5.86
C ALA A 19 -22.28 -33.08 -6.85
N SER A 20 -22.52 -32.89 -8.14
CA SER A 20 -21.95 -33.71 -9.23
C SER A 20 -20.44 -33.54 -9.40
N VAL A 21 -19.86 -32.63 -8.63
CA VAL A 21 -18.50 -32.17 -8.77
C VAL A 21 -17.98 -31.82 -7.37
N ALA A 22 -16.72 -32.17 -7.07
CA ALA A 22 -16.14 -31.97 -5.74
C ALA A 22 -16.14 -30.49 -5.33
N GLN A 23 -16.45 -30.18 -4.06
CA GLN A 23 -16.30 -28.81 -3.56
C GLN A 23 -14.85 -28.33 -3.74
N LEU A 24 -14.70 -27.06 -4.08
CA LEU A 24 -13.38 -26.47 -4.18
C LEU A 24 -12.86 -26.25 -2.76
N ALA A 25 -11.55 -26.40 -2.53
CA ALA A 25 -10.98 -26.18 -1.20
C ALA A 25 -10.71 -24.71 -0.93
N ASP A 26 -11.06 -24.24 0.27
CA ASP A 26 -10.87 -22.87 0.73
C ASP A 26 -9.46 -22.36 0.40
N CYS A 27 -9.36 -21.08 0.11
CA CYS A 27 -8.08 -20.43 -0.12
C CYS A 27 -7.88 -19.29 0.88
N THR A 28 -6.65 -18.81 0.93
CA THR A 28 -6.28 -17.68 1.78
C THR A 28 -5.49 -16.72 0.93
N LEU A 29 -5.98 -15.49 0.84
CA LEU A 29 -5.29 -14.40 0.17
C LEU A 29 -4.72 -13.45 1.22
N LEU A 30 -3.44 -13.16 1.12
CA LEU A 30 -2.73 -12.21 1.97
C LEU A 30 -2.16 -11.10 1.11
N LEU A 31 -2.34 -9.86 1.57
CA LEU A 31 -1.56 -8.72 1.12
C LEU A 31 -0.49 -8.43 2.19
N GLU A 32 0.77 -8.51 1.81
CA GLU A 32 1.91 -8.29 2.70
C GLU A 32 2.71 -7.08 2.21
N ARG A 33 3.15 -6.22 3.13
CA ARG A 33 4.16 -5.19 2.85
C ARG A 33 5.53 -5.79 3.14
N LEU A 34 6.44 -5.65 2.20
CA LEU A 34 7.81 -6.14 2.32
C LEU A 34 8.72 -5.05 2.92
N SER A 35 9.70 -5.46 3.72
CA SER A 35 10.82 -4.60 4.10
C SER A 35 11.67 -4.25 2.87
N THR A 36 12.49 -3.20 2.98
CA THR A 36 13.33 -2.72 1.88
C THR A 36 14.33 -3.78 1.38
N ASP A 37 14.77 -4.67 2.25
CA ASP A 37 15.65 -5.81 1.91
C ASP A 37 14.88 -7.05 1.43
N GLY A 38 13.55 -7.00 1.40
CA GLY A 38 12.66 -8.09 0.97
C GLY A 38 12.62 -9.32 1.87
N LYS A 39 13.34 -9.31 3.01
CA LYS A 39 13.50 -10.47 3.90
C LYS A 39 12.39 -10.59 4.93
N ALA A 40 11.84 -9.46 5.37
CA ALA A 40 10.73 -9.42 6.30
C ALA A 40 9.45 -8.96 5.59
N SER A 41 8.30 -9.39 6.11
CA SER A 41 7.02 -8.90 5.66
C SER A 41 6.05 -8.72 6.83
N VAL A 42 5.12 -7.77 6.67
CA VAL A 42 4.02 -7.54 7.58
C VAL A 42 2.72 -7.73 6.81
N VAL A 43 1.77 -8.49 7.37
CA VAL A 43 0.43 -8.63 6.78
C VAL A 43 -0.30 -7.30 6.88
N VAL A 44 -0.68 -6.75 5.73
CA VAL A 44 -1.48 -5.52 5.60
C VAL A 44 -2.96 -5.87 5.63
N ASP A 45 -3.34 -6.93 4.92
CA ASP A 45 -4.73 -7.40 4.86
C ASP A 45 -4.79 -8.90 4.56
N ARG A 46 -5.92 -9.53 4.90
CA ARG A 46 -6.17 -10.94 4.69
C ARG A 46 -7.63 -11.23 4.35
N SER A 47 -7.82 -12.17 3.43
CA SER A 47 -9.12 -12.78 3.13
C SER A 47 -8.99 -14.29 3.31
N ILE A 48 -9.95 -14.86 4.06
CA ILE A 48 -10.05 -16.28 4.42
C ILE A 48 -11.48 -16.79 4.19
N SER A 49 -12.07 -16.41 3.06
CA SER A 49 -13.46 -16.72 2.77
C SER A 49 -13.69 -18.23 2.63
N SER A 50 -14.67 -18.75 3.34
CA SER A 50 -15.19 -20.11 3.11
C SER A 50 -16.34 -20.13 2.10
N LEU A 51 -16.66 -18.98 1.49
CA LEU A 51 -17.74 -18.83 0.51
C LEU A 51 -17.13 -18.87 -0.89
N GLU A 52 -17.44 -19.95 -1.61
CA GLU A 52 -17.20 -20.10 -3.05
C GLU A 52 -15.73 -19.94 -3.51
N ASN A 53 -14.78 -20.03 -2.57
CA ASN A 53 -13.34 -20.00 -2.86
C ASN A 53 -12.91 -18.69 -3.54
N LEU A 54 -13.66 -17.63 -3.24
CA LEU A 54 -13.43 -16.30 -3.76
C LEU A 54 -12.84 -15.45 -2.64
N GLU A 55 -11.58 -15.05 -2.84
CA GLU A 55 -10.91 -14.10 -1.98
C GLU A 55 -10.88 -12.72 -2.61
N HIS A 56 -11.10 -11.70 -1.78
CA HIS A 56 -11.05 -10.32 -2.23
C HIS A 56 -10.42 -9.43 -1.17
N ILE A 57 -9.44 -8.63 -1.59
CA ILE A 57 -8.80 -7.60 -0.78
C ILE A 57 -8.96 -6.27 -1.52
N TYR A 58 -9.44 -5.26 -0.81
CA TYR A 58 -9.61 -3.92 -1.37
C TYR A 58 -9.00 -2.86 -0.45
N GLN A 59 -7.97 -2.18 -0.96
CA GLN A 59 -7.21 -1.17 -0.22
C GLN A 59 -7.13 0.13 -1.02
N ARG A 60 -7.46 1.26 -0.38
CA ARG A 60 -7.50 2.60 -1.04
C ARG A 60 -6.24 3.43 -0.80
N ASN A 61 -5.61 3.25 0.36
CA ASN A 61 -4.56 4.14 0.85
C ASN A 61 -3.28 3.36 1.16
N LEU A 62 -2.80 2.56 0.20
CA LEU A 62 -1.54 1.84 0.37
C LEU A 62 -0.37 2.83 0.31
N PRO A 63 0.46 2.94 1.38
CA PRO A 63 1.77 3.56 1.32
C PRO A 63 2.59 3.17 0.11
N SER A 64 3.48 4.05 -0.35
CA SER A 64 4.56 3.64 -1.26
C SER A 64 5.40 2.51 -0.63
N GLY A 65 5.80 1.54 -1.46
CA GLY A 65 6.63 0.44 -1.04
C GLY A 65 6.42 -0.83 -1.86
N HIS A 66 7.11 -1.88 -1.44
CA HIS A 66 7.00 -3.21 -2.04
C HIS A 66 5.91 -4.01 -1.34
N TYR A 67 5.04 -4.63 -2.12
CA TYR A 67 3.96 -5.49 -1.64
C TYR A 67 4.01 -6.85 -2.31
N ARG A 68 3.53 -7.86 -1.59
CA ARG A 68 3.37 -9.22 -2.06
C ARG A 68 1.92 -9.64 -1.87
N LEU A 69 1.33 -10.21 -2.92
CA LEU A 69 0.10 -10.98 -2.83
C LEU A 69 0.47 -12.45 -2.67
N ARG A 70 0.04 -13.09 -1.58
CA ARG A 70 0.28 -14.50 -1.31
C ARG A 70 -1.05 -15.23 -1.27
N LEU A 71 -1.27 -16.12 -2.25
CA LEU A 71 -2.40 -17.02 -2.30
C LEU A 71 -1.96 -18.40 -1.80
N SER A 72 -2.65 -18.92 -0.79
CA SER A 72 -2.45 -20.26 -0.26
C SER A 72 -3.71 -21.09 -0.46
N LEU A 73 -3.53 -22.35 -0.87
CA LEU A 73 -4.59 -23.33 -1.04
C LEU A 73 -4.42 -24.40 0.03
N VAL A 74 -5.50 -25.04 0.47
CA VAL A 74 -5.41 -26.25 1.28
C VAL A 74 -4.62 -27.32 0.49
N SER A 75 -3.67 -27.99 1.15
CA SER A 75 -2.74 -28.92 0.49
C SER A 75 -3.47 -30.01 -0.30
N GLY A 76 -2.93 -30.37 -1.47
CA GLY A 76 -3.44 -31.48 -2.28
C GLY A 76 -4.44 -31.07 -3.37
N THR A 77 -4.86 -29.81 -3.43
CA THR A 77 -5.72 -29.35 -4.54
C THR A 77 -4.88 -28.99 -5.76
N GLY A 78 -4.81 -29.88 -6.76
CA GLY A 78 -4.29 -29.57 -8.10
C GLY A 78 -5.19 -28.64 -8.91
N VAL A 79 -6.01 -27.83 -8.23
CA VAL A 79 -7.03 -26.97 -8.84
C VAL A 79 -6.36 -25.69 -9.35
N PRO A 80 -6.57 -25.33 -10.62
CA PRO A 80 -6.03 -24.10 -11.19
C PRO A 80 -6.70 -22.88 -10.57
N VAL A 81 -5.89 -21.89 -10.20
CA VAL A 81 -6.33 -20.61 -9.65
C VAL A 81 -6.08 -19.48 -10.65
N ALA A 82 -6.91 -18.44 -10.57
CA ALA A 82 -6.71 -17.20 -11.31
C ALA A 82 -6.64 -16.03 -10.34
N LEU A 83 -5.70 -15.11 -10.57
CA LEU A 83 -5.56 -13.89 -9.81
C LEU A 83 -5.75 -12.69 -10.75
N ALA A 84 -6.74 -11.86 -10.44
CA ALA A 84 -6.89 -10.55 -11.05
C ALA A 84 -6.54 -9.48 -10.01
N TRP A 85 -5.81 -8.45 -10.44
CA TRP A 85 -5.47 -7.33 -9.59
C TRP A 85 -5.60 -6.02 -10.37
N ARG A 86 -5.94 -4.96 -9.64
CA ARG A 86 -6.01 -3.61 -10.17
C ARG A 86 -5.32 -2.67 -9.18
N LEU A 87 -4.32 -1.96 -9.65
CA LEU A 87 -3.70 -0.88 -8.91
C LEU A 87 -4.18 0.44 -9.49
N HIS A 88 -4.64 1.35 -8.63
CA HIS A 88 -4.83 2.74 -8.99
C HIS A 88 -3.73 3.56 -8.35
N ARG A 89 -2.75 3.94 -9.18
CA ARG A 89 -1.68 4.86 -8.77
C ARG A 89 -2.23 6.27 -8.84
N GLY A 90 -2.71 6.78 -7.71
CA GLY A 90 -2.78 8.22 -7.51
C GLY A 90 -1.43 8.71 -7.03
N ALA A 91 -1.02 9.92 -7.43
CA ALA A 91 0.03 10.60 -6.68
C ALA A 91 -0.49 10.74 -5.24
N HIS A 92 0.17 10.09 -4.28
CA HIS A 92 -0.11 10.34 -2.89
C HIS A 92 0.29 11.78 -2.60
N ARG A 93 -0.69 12.62 -2.26
CA ARG A 93 -0.52 14.06 -2.04
C ARG A 93 -0.79 14.37 -0.58
N PRO A 94 0.25 14.34 0.27
CA PRO A 94 0.14 14.88 1.62
C PRO A 94 -0.39 16.31 1.55
N GLN A 95 -1.25 16.65 2.50
CA GLN A 95 -1.73 18.02 2.63
C GLN A 95 -0.66 18.86 3.31
N VAL A 96 -0.49 20.09 2.83
CA VAL A 96 0.35 21.10 3.46
C VAL A 96 -0.56 22.28 3.79
N SER A 97 -0.52 22.71 5.04
CA SER A 97 -1.22 23.91 5.49
C SER A 97 -0.28 24.81 6.29
N LEU A 98 -0.52 26.11 6.20
CA LEU A 98 0.17 27.10 7.03
C LEU A 98 -0.66 27.29 8.31
N GLY A 99 0.00 27.13 9.46
CA GLY A 99 -0.55 27.39 10.78
C GLY A 99 0.28 28.42 11.53
N ARG A 100 -0.21 28.82 12.70
CA ARG A 100 0.53 29.64 13.65
C ARG A 100 0.43 29.03 15.04
N MET A 101 1.56 28.79 15.70
CA MET A 101 1.63 28.20 17.03
C MET A 101 2.60 29.01 17.90
N ALA A 102 2.14 29.42 19.09
CA ALA A 102 2.92 30.26 20.01
C ALA A 102 3.52 31.53 19.35
N GLY A 103 2.82 32.12 18.36
CA GLY A 103 3.26 33.31 17.63
C GLY A 103 4.26 33.05 16.49
N GLN A 104 4.65 31.80 16.26
CA GLN A 104 5.52 31.40 15.13
C GLN A 104 4.71 30.75 14.02
N ASP A 105 5.09 31.02 12.77
CA ASP A 105 4.49 30.37 11.61
C ASP A 105 5.00 28.92 11.53
N THR A 106 4.09 27.99 11.23
CA THR A 106 4.38 26.55 11.19
C THR A 106 3.79 25.94 9.93
N LEU A 107 4.50 24.99 9.32
CA LEU A 107 3.91 24.13 8.30
C LEU A 107 3.38 22.87 8.96
N VAL A 108 2.10 22.59 8.73
CA VAL A 108 1.41 21.39 9.21
C VAL A 108 1.18 20.48 8.03
N PHE A 109 1.72 19.27 8.13
CA PHE A 109 1.62 18.22 7.14
C PHE A 109 0.68 17.13 7.64
N ALA A 110 -0.24 16.69 6.78
CA ALA A 110 -1.18 15.63 7.09
C ALA A 110 -1.25 14.61 5.95
N GLY A 111 -1.56 13.37 6.33
CA GLY A 111 -1.56 12.24 5.42
C GLY A 111 -0.17 11.89 4.94
N LEU A 112 0.85 11.95 5.81
CA LEU A 112 2.18 11.41 5.50
C LEU A 112 2.17 9.88 5.55
N VAL A 113 3.12 9.27 4.85
CA VAL A 113 3.32 7.82 4.89
C VAL A 113 4.34 7.47 5.97
N THR A 114 3.95 6.71 6.99
CA THR A 114 4.89 6.20 8.00
C THR A 114 6.03 5.40 7.37
N GLY A 115 7.26 5.74 7.74
CA GLY A 115 8.50 5.17 7.23
C GLY A 115 8.98 5.76 5.90
N GLN A 116 8.21 6.64 5.26
CA GLN A 116 8.64 7.36 4.06
C GLN A 116 9.55 8.54 4.44
N ARG A 117 10.65 8.69 3.71
CA ARG A 117 11.53 9.87 3.82
C ARG A 117 10.98 11.03 3.01
N TYR A 118 11.00 12.21 3.61
CA TYR A 118 10.52 13.46 3.04
C TYR A 118 11.54 14.59 3.23
N LEU A 119 11.57 15.51 2.27
CA LEU A 119 12.32 16.75 2.34
C LEU A 119 11.35 17.92 2.38
N ILE A 120 11.59 18.86 3.30
CA ILE A 120 11.02 20.20 3.21
C ILE A 120 12.02 21.05 2.44
N GLN A 121 11.56 21.61 1.33
CA GLN A 121 12.38 22.46 0.47
C GLN A 121 11.84 23.87 0.47
N ARG A 122 12.76 24.84 0.45
CA ARG A 122 12.48 26.28 0.40
C ARG A 122 12.97 26.86 -0.93
N SER A 123 12.23 27.83 -1.44
CA SER A 123 12.62 28.65 -2.59
C SER A 123 12.20 30.10 -2.37
N GLU A 124 12.99 31.05 -2.87
CA GLU A 124 12.62 32.49 -2.89
C GLU A 124 11.96 32.89 -4.21
N THR A 125 12.23 32.14 -5.28
CA THR A 125 11.87 32.49 -6.67
C THR A 125 11.01 31.45 -7.36
N LEU A 126 10.74 30.31 -6.73
CA LEU A 126 10.15 29.07 -7.29
C LEU A 126 11.03 28.34 -8.32
N ALA A 127 12.17 28.91 -8.74
CA ALA A 127 13.08 28.29 -9.70
C ALA A 127 14.05 27.32 -9.01
N ASP A 128 14.71 27.79 -7.94
CA ASP A 128 15.73 27.03 -7.22
C ASP A 128 15.20 26.55 -5.87
N TRP A 129 15.40 25.27 -5.56
CA TRP A 129 14.87 24.65 -4.35
C TRP A 129 15.99 24.07 -3.50
N GLY A 130 16.18 24.63 -2.30
CA GLY A 130 17.11 24.13 -1.30
C GLY A 130 16.40 23.30 -0.23
N THR A 131 17.01 22.20 0.20
CA THR A 131 16.50 21.41 1.34
C THR A 131 16.78 22.16 2.64
N VAL A 132 15.73 22.42 3.42
CA VAL A 132 15.81 23.05 4.75
C VAL A 132 15.54 22.07 5.88
N HIS A 133 14.89 20.95 5.58
CA HIS A 133 14.68 19.87 6.53
C HIS A 133 14.57 18.54 5.81
N ASP A 134 15.06 17.48 6.46
CA ASP A 134 15.04 16.10 5.99
C ASP A 134 14.59 15.22 7.15
N PHE A 135 13.55 14.44 6.94
CA PHE A 135 12.98 13.60 7.99
C PHE A 135 12.31 12.34 7.42
N THR A 136 12.25 11.31 8.23
CA THR A 136 11.42 10.13 7.98
C THR A 136 10.15 10.27 8.81
N ALA A 137 8.97 10.16 8.17
CA ALA A 137 7.70 10.30 8.87
C ALA A 137 7.48 9.15 9.84
N GLY A 138 7.39 9.44 11.15
CA GLY A 138 7.01 8.48 12.17
C GLY A 138 5.51 8.17 12.16
N ASP A 139 4.70 9.19 11.85
CA ASP A 139 3.24 9.12 11.83
C ASP A 139 2.68 9.81 10.57
N ALA A 140 1.35 9.76 10.42
CA ALA A 140 0.64 10.42 9.33
C ALA A 140 0.58 11.95 9.44
N GLY A 141 1.14 12.54 10.51
CA GLY A 141 1.18 13.98 10.74
C GLY A 141 2.56 14.45 11.14
N PHE A 142 2.95 15.64 10.71
CA PHE A 142 4.19 16.30 11.09
C PHE A 142 3.99 17.81 11.15
N THR A 143 4.57 18.46 12.15
CA THR A 143 4.57 19.92 12.25
C THR A 143 6.01 20.39 12.25
N TRP A 144 6.31 21.31 11.34
CA TRP A 144 7.63 21.90 11.24
C TRP A 144 7.55 23.41 11.52
N PRO A 145 8.35 23.94 12.46
CA PRO A 145 8.43 25.37 12.66
C PRO A 145 9.05 26.00 11.40
N ALA A 146 8.28 26.82 10.69
CA ALA A 146 8.82 27.54 9.56
C ALA A 146 9.68 28.66 10.12
N ALA A 147 11.00 28.61 9.85
CA ALA A 147 11.83 29.76 10.13
C ALA A 147 11.24 30.97 9.38
N PRO A 148 10.94 32.10 10.06
CA PRO A 148 10.49 33.29 9.36
C PRO A 148 11.61 33.72 8.43
N ALA A 149 11.37 33.62 7.12
CA ALA A 149 12.27 34.21 6.17
C ALA A 149 12.19 35.74 6.31
N GLU A 150 13.32 36.43 6.22
CA GLU A 150 13.28 37.85 5.87
C GLU A 150 12.72 37.95 4.45
N GLY A 151 11.46 38.38 4.33
CA GLY A 151 10.75 38.47 3.05
C GLY A 151 9.93 37.23 2.68
N ARG A 152 9.56 37.14 1.40
CA ARG A 152 8.67 36.09 0.87
C ARG A 152 9.45 34.81 0.62
N ALA A 153 8.93 33.68 1.09
CA ALA A 153 9.46 32.35 0.78
C ALA A 153 8.34 31.38 0.38
N PHE A 154 8.70 30.39 -0.42
CA PHE A 154 7.85 29.29 -0.85
C PHE A 154 8.39 28.00 -0.28
N TYR A 155 7.47 27.10 0.11
CA TYR A 155 7.81 25.80 0.67
C TYR A 155 7.10 24.70 -0.09
N ARG A 156 7.77 23.55 -0.24
CA ARG A 156 7.16 22.32 -0.75
C ARG A 156 7.65 21.11 0.04
N LEU A 157 6.82 20.07 0.04
CA LEU A 157 7.19 18.75 0.53
C LEU A 157 7.54 17.87 -0.66
N ALA A 158 8.71 17.22 -0.61
CA ALA A 158 9.14 16.24 -1.61
C ALA A 158 9.32 14.88 -0.95
N ALA A 159 8.70 13.83 -1.50
CA ALA A 159 9.00 12.45 -1.09
C ALA A 159 10.32 12.02 -1.76
N VAL A 160 11.20 11.35 -1.01
CA VAL A 160 12.43 10.77 -1.54
C VAL A 160 12.16 9.29 -1.80
N ASP A 161 12.16 8.89 -3.06
CA ASP A 161 12.13 7.47 -3.39
C ASP A 161 13.39 6.82 -2.80
N ALA A 162 13.23 5.65 -2.18
CA ALA A 162 14.38 4.89 -1.71
C ALA A 162 15.27 4.59 -2.93
N GLU A 163 16.52 5.06 -2.91
CA GLU A 163 17.48 4.71 -3.96
C GLU A 163 17.56 3.19 -4.06
N VAL A 164 17.33 2.68 -5.27
CA VAL A 164 17.72 1.33 -5.63
C VAL A 164 19.23 1.32 -5.64
N VAL A 165 19.84 0.91 -4.53
CA VAL A 165 21.27 0.56 -4.54
C VAL A 165 21.39 -0.64 -5.47
N ALA A 166 21.81 -0.39 -6.71
CA ALA A 166 22.15 -1.44 -7.64
C ALA A 166 23.28 -2.24 -6.99
N ALA A 167 22.99 -3.48 -6.61
CA ALA A 167 24.01 -4.42 -6.18
C ALA A 167 25.01 -4.55 -7.33
N VAL A 168 26.26 -4.17 -7.08
CA VAL A 168 27.38 -4.47 -7.97
C VAL A 168 27.52 -5.99 -7.99
N PRO A 169 27.35 -6.67 -9.14
CA PRO A 169 27.64 -8.08 -9.21
C PRO A 169 29.15 -8.28 -9.06
N GLU A 170 29.54 -9.14 -8.11
CA GLU A 170 30.88 -9.74 -8.06
C GLU A 170 31.05 -10.77 -9.19
#